data_AF-A0A2M8GE25-F1
#
_entry.id   AF-A0A2M8GE25-F1
#
_cell.length_a   1.000
_cell.length_b   1.000
_cell.length_c   1.000
_cell.angle_alpha   90.00
_cell.angle_beta   90.00
_cell.angle_gamma   90.00
#
_symmetry.space_group_name_H-M   'P 1'
#
loop_
_entity.id
_entity.type
_entity.pdbx_description
1 polymer ?
#
loop_
_entity_poly.entity_id
_entity_poly.type
_entity_poly.pdbx_seq_one_letter_code
_entity_poly.pdbx_strand_id
1 'polypeptide(L)' 'MTLCIGVEVVFTYITFTFVGGLSGAIIAFALDMKSPKEIIQGAVGGIIAGFLMSLMLPQ' A
#
# COMPACT_ATOMS: atom_id res chain seq x y z
N MET A 1 15.42 -0.58 -23.32
CA MET A 1 15.64 0.09 -22.02
C MET A 1 14.35 0.69 -21.45
N THR A 2 13.54 1.41 -22.25
CA THR A 2 12.22 1.94 -21.83
C THR A 2 11.18 0.88 -21.43
N LEU A 3 11.16 -0.29 -22.07
CA LEU A 3 10.21 -1.37 -21.74
C LEU A 3 10.51 -2.01 -20.37
N CYS A 4 11.78 -2.06 -19.96
CA CYS A 4 12.19 -2.60 -18.65
C CYS A 4 11.73 -1.67 -17.51
N ILE A 5 11.93 -0.36 -17.68
CA ILE A 5 11.54 0.65 -16.69
C ILE A 5 10.02 0.66 -16.50
N GLY A 6 9.24 0.55 -17.59
CA GLY A 6 7.78 0.48 -17.49
C GLY A 6 7.26 -0.71 -16.68
N VAL A 7 7.91 -1.88 -16.79
CA VAL A 7 7.55 -3.07 -16.02
C VAL A 7 7.94 -2.93 -14.55
N GLU A 8 9.11 -2.37 -14.25
CA GLU A 8 9.59 -2.14 -12.88
C GLU A 8 8.73 -1.11 -12.14
N VAL A 9 8.29 -0.07 -12.85
CA VAL A 9 7.39 0.96 -12.33
C VAL A 9 6.02 0.36 -11.99
N VAL A 10 5.44 -0.44 -12.89
CA VAL A 10 4.17 -1.15 -12.62
C VAL A 10 4.30 -2.10 -11.43
N PHE A 11 5.41 -2.83 -11.35
CA PHE A 11 5.68 -3.73 -10.22
C PHE A 11 5.83 -2.98 -8.89
N THR A 12 6.42 -1.79 -8.93
CA THR A 12 6.57 -0.91 -7.77
C THR A 12 5.20 -0.44 -7.27
N TYR A 13 4.34 0.07 -8.15
CA TYR A 13 2.97 0.47 -7.78
C TYR A 13 2.20 -0.68 -7.13
N ILE A 14 2.23 -1.87 -7.75
CA ILE A 14 1.51 -3.05 -7.23
C ILE A 14 2.04 -3.44 -5.84
N THR A 15 3.37 -3.53 -5.69
CA THR A 15 4.01 -3.95 -4.44
C THR A 15 3.70 -2.97 -3.31
N PHE A 16 3.87 -1.66 -3.54
CA PHE A 16 3.62 -0.64 -2.53
C PHE A 16 2.15 -0.59 -2.11
N THR A 17 1.22 -0.74 -3.06
CA THR A 17 -0.21 -0.71 -2.77
C THR A 17 -0.63 -1.95 -1.96
N PHE A 18 -0.12 -3.13 -2.31
CA PHE A 18 -0.42 -4.38 -1.62
C PHE A 18 0.20 -4.42 -0.22
N VAL A 19 1.49 -4.11 -0.11
CA VAL A 19 2.21 -4.07 1.17
C VAL A 19 1.65 -2.97 2.07
N GLY A 20 1.31 -1.81 1.49
CA GLY A 20 0.66 -0.71 2.20
C GLY A 20 -0.67 -1.15 2.81
N GLY A 21 -1.53 -1.81 2.03
CA GLY A 21 -2.81 -2.34 2.51
C GLY A 21 -2.67 -3.36 3.64
N LEU A 22 -1.76 -4.34 3.47
CA LEU A 22 -1.49 -5.34 4.49
C LEU A 22 -0.95 -4.69 5.78
N SER A 23 -0.01 -3.75 5.65
CA SER A 23 0.57 -3.02 6.78
C SER A 23 -0.49 -2.20 7.50
N GLY A 24 -1.38 -1.52 6.78
CA GLY A 24 -2.48 -0.76 7.34
C GLY A 24 -3.47 -1.64 8.12
N ALA A 25 -3.76 -2.84 7.63
CA ALA A 25 -4.58 -3.81 8.35
C ALA A 25 -3.91 -4.31 9.64
N ILE A 26 -2.60 -4.62 9.58
CA ILE A 26 -1.81 -5.03 10.74
C ILE A 26 -1.74 -3.91 11.78
N ILE A 27 -1.55 -2.66 11.36
CA ILE A 27 -1.52 -1.50 12.26
C ILE A 27 -2.88 -1.30 12.92
N ALA A 28 -3.99 -1.38 12.17
CA ALA A 28 -5.32 -1.31 12.77
C ALA A 28 -5.54 -2.42 13.82
N PHE A 29 -5.12 -3.65 13.50
CA PHE A 29 -5.16 -4.75 14.46
C PHE A 29 -4.28 -4.49 15.70
N ALA A 30 -3.08 -3.95 15.52
CA ALA A 30 -2.16 -3.61 16.60
C ALA A 30 -2.67 -2.46 17.50
N LEU A 31 -3.51 -1.58 16.96
CA LEU A 31 -4.16 -0.48 17.68
C LEU A 31 -5.45 -0.90 18.42
N ASP A 32 -5.68 -2.21 18.57
CA ASP A 32 -6.88 -2.80 19.19
C ASP A 32 -8.21 -2.37 18.53
N MET A 33 -8.16 -1.96 17.26
CA MET A 33 -9.35 -1.69 16.47
C MET A 33 -10.04 -3.00 16.10
N LYS A 34 -10.97 -3.44 16.95
CA LYS A 34 -11.59 -4.77 16.86
C LYS A 34 -12.79 -4.82 15.91
N SER A 35 -13.34 -3.68 15.48
CA SER A 35 -14.47 -3.73 14.56
C SER A 35 -13.98 -4.01 13.13
N PRO A 36 -14.67 -4.87 12.36
CA PRO A 36 -14.30 -5.17 10.98
C PRO A 36 -14.18 -3.91 10.10
N LYS A 37 -14.98 -2.87 10.41
CA LYS A 37 -14.96 -1.59 9.70
C LYS A 37 -13.65 -0.83 9.91
N GLU A 38 -13.12 -0.83 11.13
CA GLU A 38 -11.86 -0.14 11.43
C GLU A 38 -10.66 -0.87 10.81
N ILE A 39 -10.67 -2.21 10.80
CA ILE A 39 -9.62 -2.99 10.12
C ILE A 39 -9.64 -2.71 8.60
N ILE A 40 -10.83 -2.68 8.00
CA ILE A 40 -10.97 -2.32 6.58
C ILE A 40 -10.51 -0.88 6.35
N GLN A 41 -10.84 0.05 7.25
CA GLN A 41 -10.38 1.43 7.15
C GLN A 41 -8.85 1.54 7.24
N GLY A 42 -8.22 0.78 8.14
CA GLY A 42 -6.76 0.68 8.22
C GLY A 42 -6.14 0.13 6.94
N ALA A 43 -6.71 -0.95 6.38
CA ALA A 43 -6.27 -1.52 5.11
C ALA A 43 -6.41 -0.52 3.95
N VAL A 44 -7.55 0.17 3.84
CA VAL A 44 -7.79 1.18 2.80
C VAL A 44 -6.84 2.37 2.96
N GLY A 45 -6.63 2.85 4.19
CA GLY A 45 -5.65 3.90 4.47
C GLY A 45 -4.24 3.47 4.10
N GLY A 46 -3.88 2.22 4.37
CA GLY A 46 -2.61 1.61 3.98
C GLY A 46 -2.42 1.50 2.46
N ILE A 47 -3.46 1.12 1.72
CA ILE A 47 -3.46 1.08 0.24
C ILE A 47 -3.17 2.47 -0.32
N ILE A 48 -3.87 3.49 0.18
CA ILE A 48 -3.69 4.89 -0.26
C ILE A 48 -2.29 5.38 0.07
N ALA A 49 -1.80 5.12 1.29
CA ALA A 49 -0.46 5.49 1.71
C ALA A 49 0.62 4.81 0.85
N GLY A 50 0.46 3.51 0.57
CA GLY A 50 1.33 2.74 -0.33
C GLY A 50 1.37 3.35 -1.73
N PHE A 51 0.21 3.63 -2.31
CA PHE A 51 0.12 4.28 -3.61
C PHE A 51 0.81 5.65 -3.63
N LEU A 52 0.55 6.50 -2.63
CA LEU A 52 1.20 7.81 -2.52
C LEU A 52 2.73 7.68 -2.38
N MET A 53 3.22 6.73 -1.58
CA MET A 53 4.66 6.46 -1.45
C MET A 53 5.28 6.04 -2.78
N SER A 54 4.61 5.22 -3.58
CA SER A 54 5.12 4.82 -4.90
C SER A 54 5.22 5.97 -5.91
N LEU A 55 4.37 7.00 -5.78
CA LEU A 55 4.45 8.22 -6.60
C LEU A 55 5.62 9.13 -6.20
N MET A 56 6.13 8.98 -4.97
CA MET A 56 7.25 9.76 -4.45
C MET A 56 8.61 9.14 -4.78
N LEU A 57 8.65 7.92 -5.32
CA LEU A 57 9.87 7.26 -5.75
C LEU A 57 10.36 7.79 -7.11
N PRO A 58 11.68 7.99 -7.30
CA PRO A 58 12.22 8.29 -8.60
C PRO A 58 11.88 7.16 -9.59
N GLN A 59 11.41 7.55 -10.78
CA GLN A 59 10.91 6.66 -11.84
C GLN A 59 12.01 6.38 -12.89
#